data_AF-A0A962MPD6-F1
#
_entry.id   AF-A0A962MPD6-F1
#
_cell.length_a   1.000
_cell.length_b   1.000
_cell.length_c   1.000
_cell.angle_alpha   90.00
_cell.angle_beta   90.00
_cell.angle_gamma   90.00
#
_symmetry.space_group_name_H-M   'P 1'
#
loop_
_entity.id
_entity.type
_entity.pdbx_description
1 polymer ?
#
loop_
_entity_poly.entity_id
_entity_poly.type
_entity_poly.pdbx_seq_one_letter_code
_entity_poly.pdbx_strand_id
1 'polypeptide(L)'
;KLREFDLIITAVDRAKIRAEIGQGAYQFSYSNDETVLWLDSGNSENQAQIVLGHWQAGRAVEWIPNVYQLYPELADIDDRATRAPSCSAAESLSRQWLPINRIVADTAQSLLWMLFRQGRVDVHGALVDLRSLSVQPLRCDPQIWAGFGWHTVA
;
A
#
# COMPACT_ATOMS: atom_id res chain seq x y z
N LYS A 1 -16.01 -0.95 12.24
CA LYS A 1 -15.74 0.27 11.44
C LYS A 1 -14.99 -0.03 10.15
N LEU A 2 -13.69 -0.38 10.13
CA LEU A 2 -13.01 -0.63 8.83
C LEU A 2 -13.59 -1.79 8.01
N ARG A 3 -14.16 -2.81 8.68
CA ARG A 3 -14.87 -3.93 8.06
C ARG A 3 -16.18 -3.58 7.33
N GLU A 4 -16.68 -2.35 7.46
CA GLU A 4 -17.94 -1.92 6.83
C GLU A 4 -17.72 -1.32 5.43
N PHE A 5 -16.47 -1.26 4.96
CA PHE A 5 -16.11 -0.70 3.66
C PHE A 5 -15.63 -1.79 2.71
N ASP A 6 -15.89 -1.62 1.41
CA ASP A 6 -15.34 -2.50 0.37
C ASP A 6 -13.87 -2.20 0.06
N LEU A 7 -13.47 -0.93 0.20
CA LEU A 7 -12.15 -0.42 -0.15
C LEU A 7 -11.67 0.63 0.86
N ILE A 8 -10.48 0.41 1.40
CA ILE A 8 -9.74 1.35 2.23
C ILE A 8 -8.66 1.99 1.34
N ILE A 9 -8.53 3.32 1.37
CA ILE A 9 -7.44 4.03 0.70
C ILE A 9 -6.66 4.82 1.75
N THR A 10 -5.36 4.56 1.85
CA THR A 10 -4.46 5.29 2.73
C THR A 10 -3.39 6.04 1.92
N ALA A 11 -3.27 7.33 2.21
CA ALA A 11 -2.22 8.21 1.71
C ALA A 11 -1.71 9.03 2.90
N VAL A 12 -1.35 8.33 3.98
CA VAL A 12 -0.97 8.92 5.25
C VAL A 12 0.54 9.03 5.35
N ASP A 13 0.98 10.05 6.04
CA ASP A 13 2.38 10.43 6.11
C ASP A 13 3.13 9.76 7.28
N ARG A 14 2.47 8.84 7.99
CA ARG A 14 2.99 8.14 9.17
C ARG A 14 2.97 6.63 8.97
N ALA A 15 4.13 5.99 9.04
CA ALA A 15 4.26 4.54 8.98
C ALA A 15 3.45 3.88 10.11
N LYS A 16 3.43 4.50 11.30
CA LYS A 16 2.69 3.96 12.45
C LYS A 16 1.19 3.80 12.17
N ILE A 17 0.55 4.75 11.49
CA ILE A 17 -0.89 4.65 11.17
C ILE A 17 -1.14 3.48 10.22
N ARG A 18 -0.25 3.29 9.24
CA ARG A 18 -0.35 2.17 8.29
C ARG A 18 -0.18 0.83 9.01
N ALA A 19 0.76 0.74 9.95
CA ALA A 19 0.94 -0.45 10.77
C ALA A 19 -0.27 -0.73 11.68
N GLU A 20 -0.85 0.29 12.32
CA GLU A 20 -2.07 0.14 13.13
C GLU A 20 -3.26 -0.38 12.31
N ILE A 21 -3.42 0.11 11.07
CA ILE A 21 -4.44 -0.42 10.13
C ILE A 21 -4.11 -1.87 9.76
N GLY A 22 -2.84 -2.16 9.44
CA GLY A 22 -2.38 -3.49 9.06
C GLY A 22 -2.48 -4.55 10.16
N GLN A 23 -2.28 -4.18 11.42
CA GLN A 23 -2.46 -5.08 12.58
C GLN A 23 -3.91 -5.54 12.73
N GLY A 24 -4.87 -4.73 12.27
CA GLY A 24 -6.27 -5.10 12.20
C GLY A 24 -6.66 -5.93 10.96
N ALA A 25 -5.73 -6.18 10.03
CA ALA A 25 -5.99 -6.95 8.82
C ALA A 25 -6.14 -8.45 9.15
N TYR A 26 -7.05 -9.12 8.46
CA TYR A 26 -7.30 -10.55 8.61
C TYR A 26 -6.95 -11.27 7.31
N GLN A 27 -5.93 -12.11 7.35
CA GLN A 27 -5.48 -12.86 6.17
C GLN A 27 -6.57 -13.78 5.62
N PHE A 28 -7.37 -14.38 6.50
CA PHE A 28 -8.55 -15.16 6.14
C PHE A 28 -9.65 -14.92 7.16
N SER A 29 -10.83 -14.56 6.69
CA SER A 29 -12.02 -14.64 7.53
C SER A 29 -12.51 -16.09 7.60
N TYR A 30 -12.69 -16.59 8.83
CA TYR A 30 -13.34 -17.88 9.09
C TYR A 30 -14.87 -17.79 9.06
N SER A 31 -15.42 -16.58 8.87
CA SER A 31 -16.86 -16.29 8.81
C SER A 31 -17.30 -15.86 7.40
N ASN A 32 -18.60 -15.63 7.21
CA ASN A 32 -19.17 -15.03 5.99
C ASN A 32 -18.82 -13.54 5.83
N ASP A 33 -17.71 -13.07 6.38
CA ASP A 33 -17.34 -11.65 6.29
C ASP A 33 -16.92 -11.33 4.85
N GLU A 34 -17.34 -10.16 4.37
CA GLU A 34 -17.06 -9.70 3.01
C GLU A 34 -15.58 -9.35 2.83
N THR A 35 -15.12 -9.39 1.58
CA THR A 35 -13.76 -8.98 1.22
C THR A 35 -13.61 -7.47 1.37
N VAL A 36 -12.52 -7.04 2.00
CA VAL A 36 -12.13 -5.64 2.10
C VAL A 36 -10.77 -5.46 1.44
N LEU A 37 -10.74 -4.64 0.38
CA LEU A 37 -9.52 -4.25 -0.30
C LEU A 37 -8.87 -3.07 0.42
N TRP A 38 -7.55 -2.98 0.30
CA TRP A 38 -6.78 -1.86 0.84
C TRP A 38 -5.72 -1.42 -0.13
N LEU A 39 -5.85 -0.18 -0.60
CA LEU A 39 -4.88 0.55 -1.39
C LEU A 39 -4.09 1.49 -0.47
N ASP A 40 -2.85 1.14 -0.19
CA ASP A 40 -1.92 2.01 0.53
C ASP A 40 -0.95 2.69 -0.44
N SER A 41 -0.63 3.94 -0.12
CA SER A 41 0.46 4.66 -0.74
C SER A 41 1.32 5.34 0.31
N GLY A 42 2.63 5.25 0.12
CA GLY A 42 3.63 5.92 0.92
C GLY A 42 4.70 6.52 0.03
N ASN A 43 5.38 7.55 0.54
CA ASN A 43 6.53 8.12 -0.15
C ASN A 43 7.57 8.67 0.82
N SER A 44 8.82 8.58 0.37
CA SER A 44 9.95 9.35 0.91
C SER A 44 10.09 10.66 0.12
N GLU A 45 11.27 11.27 0.11
CA GLU A 45 11.55 12.47 -0.66
C GLU A 45 11.32 12.27 -2.18
N ASN A 46 11.81 11.17 -2.74
CA ASN A 46 11.85 10.95 -4.18
C ASN A 46 11.49 9.52 -4.62
N GLN A 47 11.11 8.66 -3.67
CA GLN A 47 10.64 7.30 -3.93
C GLN A 47 9.24 7.13 -3.34
N ALA A 48 8.46 6.24 -3.93
CA ALA A 48 7.14 5.90 -3.42
C ALA A 48 6.79 4.45 -3.66
N GLN A 49 5.90 3.92 -2.83
CA GLN A 49 5.24 2.65 -3.04
C GLN A 49 3.72 2.85 -3.10
N ILE A 50 3.08 2.06 -3.95
CA ILE A 50 1.63 1.93 -4.05
C ILE A 50 1.33 0.43 -3.99
N VAL A 51 0.46 0.00 -3.08
CA VAL A 51 0.10 -1.42 -2.90
C VAL A 51 -1.41 -1.55 -2.69
N LEU A 52 -2.08 -2.23 -3.61
CA LEU A 52 -3.40 -2.79 -3.42
C LEU A 52 -3.25 -4.20 -2.87
N GLY A 53 -3.95 -4.53 -1.80
CA GLY A 53 -4.00 -5.88 -1.26
C GLY A 53 -5.31 -6.15 -0.55
N HIS A 54 -5.44 -7.37 -0.01
CA HIS A 54 -6.58 -7.71 0.84
C HIS A 54 -6.27 -7.29 2.28
N TRP A 55 -7.06 -6.38 2.83
CA TRP A 55 -7.07 -6.14 4.27
C TRP A 55 -7.91 -7.18 5.00
N GLN A 56 -8.96 -7.67 4.35
CA GLN A 56 -9.70 -8.84 4.76
C GLN A 56 -10.03 -9.67 3.52
N ALA A 57 -9.62 -10.93 3.50
CA ALA A 57 -10.03 -11.86 2.45
C ALA A 57 -11.28 -12.63 2.91
N GLY A 58 -12.36 -12.53 2.12
CA GLY A 58 -13.53 -13.38 2.25
C GLY A 58 -13.21 -14.84 1.93
N ARG A 59 -14.15 -15.74 2.25
CA ARG A 59 -13.96 -17.17 2.03
C ARG A 59 -13.80 -17.50 0.54
N ALA A 60 -12.79 -18.31 0.22
CA ALA A 60 -12.52 -18.83 -1.14
C ALA A 60 -12.19 -17.76 -2.20
N VAL A 61 -11.71 -16.58 -1.77
CA VAL A 61 -11.17 -15.56 -2.67
C VAL A 61 -9.67 -15.77 -2.85
N GLU A 62 -9.20 -15.75 -4.10
CA GLU A 62 -7.77 -15.61 -4.39
C GLU A 62 -7.32 -14.24 -3.88
N TRP A 63 -6.49 -14.24 -2.84
CA TRP A 63 -6.06 -13.01 -2.18
C TRP A 63 -4.64 -12.64 -2.60
N ILE A 64 -4.35 -11.35 -2.43
CA ILE A 64 -3.05 -10.73 -2.70
C ILE A 64 -2.59 -10.00 -1.42
N PRO A 65 -1.28 -10.04 -1.10
CA PRO A 65 -0.78 -9.45 0.14
C PRO A 65 -0.94 -7.94 0.14
N ASN A 66 -1.29 -7.39 1.30
CA ASN A 66 -1.36 -5.95 1.53
C ASN A 66 -0.01 -5.37 1.96
N VAL A 67 0.06 -4.04 2.06
CA VAL A 67 1.29 -3.33 2.39
C VAL A 67 1.93 -3.77 3.71
N TYR A 68 1.13 -4.10 4.73
CA TYR A 68 1.66 -4.48 6.04
C TYR A 68 2.27 -5.89 6.02
N GLN A 69 1.76 -6.76 5.15
CA GLN A 69 2.31 -8.10 4.94
C GLN A 69 3.61 -8.06 4.12
N LEU A 70 3.71 -7.15 3.14
CA LEU A 70 4.91 -6.97 2.32
C LEU A 70 6.00 -6.12 3.01
N TYR A 71 5.60 -5.27 3.95
CA TYR A 71 6.49 -4.38 4.70
C TYR A 71 6.17 -4.48 6.21
N PRO A 72 6.45 -5.61 6.87
CA PRO A 72 6.18 -5.77 8.30
C PRO A 72 6.95 -4.78 9.18
N GLU A 73 8.09 -4.27 8.72
CA GLU A 73 8.92 -3.29 9.39
C GLU A 73 8.23 -1.93 9.59
N LEU A 74 7.09 -1.67 8.95
CA LEU A 74 6.29 -0.46 9.19
C LEU A 74 5.89 -0.27 10.65
N ALA A 75 5.80 -1.37 11.42
CA ALA A 75 5.55 -1.32 12.86
C ALA A 75 6.73 -0.73 13.66
N ASP A 76 7.95 -0.84 13.12
CA ASP A 76 9.19 -0.48 13.79
C ASP A 76 9.75 0.88 13.34
N ILE A 77 9.17 1.50 12.29
CA ILE A 77 9.59 2.81 11.80
C ILE A 77 9.23 3.90 12.81
N ASP A 78 10.25 4.55 13.36
CA ASP A 78 10.08 5.79 14.12
C ASP A 78 10.02 7.00 13.19
N ASP A 79 8.79 7.41 12.84
CA ASP A 79 8.53 8.61 12.06
C ASP A 79 9.13 9.88 12.72
N ARG A 80 9.29 9.92 14.05
CA ARG A 80 9.79 11.10 14.78
C ARG A 80 11.30 11.28 14.64
N ALA A 81 12.05 10.19 14.57
CA ALA A 81 13.50 10.22 14.35
C ALA A 81 13.84 10.67 12.92
N THR A 82 12.96 10.36 11.96
CA THR A 82 13.18 10.61 10.52
C THR A 82 12.54 11.92 10.06
N ARG A 83 11.57 12.45 10.81
CA ARG A 83 10.89 13.72 10.51
C ARG A 83 10.92 14.64 11.72
N ALA A 84 11.77 15.67 11.65
CA ALA A 84 11.53 16.89 12.43
C ALA A 84 10.09 17.38 12.12
N PRO A 85 9.27 17.71 13.15
CA PRO A 85 7.87 18.08 12.95
C PRO A 85 7.79 19.27 12.00
N SER A 86 7.27 19.06 10.80
CA SER A 86 6.99 20.12 9.85
C SER A 86 5.75 20.85 10.34
N CYS A 87 5.89 22.11 10.74
CA CYS A 87 4.78 22.91 11.27
C CYS A 87 3.85 23.43 10.16
N SER A 88 4.18 23.19 8.88
CA SER A 88 3.36 23.61 7.74
C SER A 88 3.42 22.66 6.55
N ALA A 89 2.38 22.67 5.70
CA ALA A 89 2.33 21.90 4.45
C ALA A 89 3.43 22.30 3.44
N ALA A 90 3.83 23.58 3.43
CA ALA A 90 4.92 24.08 2.60
C ALA A 90 6.28 23.49 3.00
N GLU A 91 6.49 23.24 4.30
CA GLU A 91 7.71 22.64 4.84
C GLU A 91 7.76 21.12 4.60
N SER A 92 6.61 20.45 4.49
CA SER A 92 6.52 19.08 4.01
C SER A 92 6.80 18.97 2.51
N LEU A 93 6.32 19.94 1.72
CA LEU A 93 6.57 20.03 0.27
C LEU A 93 8.04 20.31 -0.04
N SER A 94 8.75 21.10 0.76
CA SER A 94 10.17 21.42 0.52
C SER A 94 11.11 20.22 0.74
N ARG A 95 10.65 19.20 1.46
CA ARG A 95 11.39 17.93 1.70
C ARG A 95 11.06 16.84 0.69
N GLN A 96 10.07 17.06 -0.17
CA GLN A 96 9.65 16.12 -1.19
C GLN A 96 9.95 16.70 -2.56
N TRP A 97 10.22 15.83 -3.52
CA TRP A 97 10.20 16.22 -4.91
C TRP A 97 8.76 16.58 -5.27
N LEU A 98 8.54 17.82 -5.69
CA LEU A 98 7.22 18.37 -6.01
C LEU A 98 6.30 17.42 -6.84
N PRO A 99 6.80 16.65 -7.84
CA PRO A 99 5.94 15.77 -8.62
C PRO A 99 5.55 14.44 -7.95
N ILE A 100 6.16 14.05 -6.82
CA ILE A 100 5.97 12.69 -6.26
C ILE A 100 4.51 12.38 -5.96
N ASN A 101 3.80 13.29 -5.30
CA ASN A 101 2.40 13.08 -4.92
C ASN A 101 1.49 12.95 -6.14
N ARG A 102 1.80 13.69 -7.23
CA ARG A 102 1.03 13.58 -8.48
C ARG A 102 1.24 12.22 -9.12
N ILE A 103 2.50 11.76 -9.20
CA ILE A 103 2.83 10.47 -9.79
C ILE A 103 2.22 9.31 -8.98
N VAL A 104 2.26 9.41 -7.65
CA VAL A 104 1.60 8.43 -6.75
C VAL A 104 0.10 8.39 -7.00
N ALA A 105 -0.57 9.55 -7.04
CA ALA A 105 -2.01 9.62 -7.27
C ALA A 105 -2.40 9.07 -8.65
N ASP A 106 -1.67 9.43 -9.71
CA ASP A 106 -1.93 8.96 -11.07
C ASP A 106 -1.70 7.43 -11.19
N THR A 107 -0.70 6.90 -10.48
CA THR A 107 -0.41 5.46 -10.43
C THR A 107 -1.51 4.70 -9.68
N ALA A 108 -1.91 5.20 -8.50
CA ALA A 108 -3.01 4.65 -7.72
C ALA A 108 -4.35 4.67 -8.49
N GLN A 109 -4.64 5.78 -9.17
CA GLN A 109 -5.81 5.90 -10.04
C GLN A 109 -5.79 4.87 -11.17
N SER A 110 -4.62 4.65 -11.79
CA SER A 110 -4.48 3.65 -12.87
C SER A 110 -4.74 2.23 -12.36
N LEU A 111 -4.28 1.91 -11.15
CA LEU A 111 -4.54 0.63 -10.49
C LEU A 111 -6.03 0.43 -10.19
N LEU A 112 -6.69 1.47 -9.66
CA LEU A 112 -8.14 1.45 -9.43
C LEU A 112 -8.94 1.34 -10.73
N TRP A 113 -8.48 1.99 -11.81
CA TRP A 113 -9.11 1.84 -13.12
C TRP A 113 -9.03 0.40 -13.62
N MET A 114 -7.87 -0.26 -13.50
CA MET A 114 -7.73 -1.68 -13.84
C MET A 114 -8.71 -2.54 -13.01
N LEU A 115 -8.74 -2.34 -11.69
CA LEU A 115 -9.65 -3.04 -10.80
C LEU A 115 -11.12 -2.87 -11.20
N PHE A 116 -11.60 -1.62 -11.27
CA PHE A 116 -13.03 -1.35 -11.49
C PHE A 116 -13.48 -1.60 -12.93
N ARG A 117 -12.63 -1.32 -13.92
CA ARG A 117 -13.03 -1.42 -15.34
C ARG A 117 -12.81 -2.80 -15.92
N GLN A 118 -11.78 -3.51 -15.46
CA GLN A 118 -11.39 -4.83 -15.98
C GLN A 118 -11.80 -5.97 -15.05
N GLY A 119 -12.15 -5.67 -13.79
CA GLY A 119 -12.53 -6.68 -12.80
C GLY A 119 -11.38 -7.59 -12.36
N ARG A 120 -10.13 -7.25 -12.73
CA ARG A 120 -8.92 -8.02 -12.41
C ARG A 120 -7.71 -7.11 -12.29
N VAL A 121 -6.69 -7.59 -11.58
CA VAL A 121 -5.39 -6.93 -11.43
C VAL A 121 -4.26 -7.94 -11.64
N ASP A 122 -3.50 -7.79 -12.72
CA ASP A 122 -2.26 -8.58 -12.95
C ASP A 122 -1.04 -7.93 -12.25
N VAL A 123 -1.20 -6.67 -11.89
CA VAL A 123 -0.27 -5.83 -11.14
C VAL A 123 -1.09 -5.24 -10.00
N HIS A 124 -0.64 -5.43 -8.76
CA HIS A 124 -1.32 -4.94 -7.57
C HIS A 124 -0.58 -3.79 -6.88
N GLY A 125 0.41 -3.21 -7.54
CA GLY A 125 1.14 -2.09 -6.98
C GLY A 125 2.25 -1.59 -7.88
N ALA A 126 2.99 -0.62 -7.40
CA ALA A 126 4.15 -0.09 -8.07
C ALA A 126 5.16 0.51 -7.10
N LEU A 127 6.43 0.47 -7.50
CA LEU A 127 7.53 1.21 -6.90
C LEU A 127 7.91 2.35 -7.85
N VAL A 128 7.94 3.57 -7.33
CA VAL A 128 8.31 4.77 -8.08
C VAL A 128 9.65 5.27 -7.57
N ASP A 129 10.55 5.60 -8.47
CA ASP A 129 11.80 6.29 -8.14
C ASP A 129 12.04 7.44 -9.13
N LEU A 130 11.97 8.67 -8.63
CA LEU A 130 12.11 9.88 -9.44
C LEU A 130 13.57 10.23 -9.79
N ARG A 131 14.57 9.68 -9.08
CA ARG A 131 15.98 9.88 -9.44
C ARG A 131 16.32 9.10 -10.70
N SER A 132 15.77 7.90 -10.82
CA SER A 132 15.92 7.03 -12.00
C SER A 132 14.81 7.19 -13.03
N LEU A 133 13.78 8.00 -12.73
CA LEU A 133 12.56 8.14 -13.54
C LEU A 133 11.89 6.80 -13.84
N SER A 134 11.88 5.87 -12.87
CA SER A 134 11.34 4.53 -13.04
C SER A 134 10.03 4.33 -12.29
N VAL A 135 9.14 3.53 -12.90
CA VAL A 135 7.94 2.96 -12.28
C VAL A 135 7.99 1.46 -12.51
N GLN A 136 8.24 0.71 -11.44
CA GLN A 136 8.38 -0.74 -11.48
C GLN A 136 7.09 -1.40 -10.97
N PRO A 137 6.44 -2.27 -11.75
CA PRO A 137 5.19 -2.90 -11.33
C PRO A 137 5.44 -3.96 -10.26
N LEU A 138 4.59 -3.96 -9.23
CA LEU A 138 4.48 -5.07 -8.28
C LEU A 138 3.43 -6.05 -8.82
N ARG A 139 3.89 -7.11 -9.48
CA ARG A 139 2.99 -8.09 -10.13
C ARG A 139 2.34 -9.00 -9.09
N CYS A 140 1.16 -9.52 -9.44
CA CYS A 140 0.50 -10.55 -8.67
C CYS A 140 1.22 -11.89 -8.86
N ASP A 141 2.38 -12.04 -8.23
CA ASP A 141 3.27 -13.18 -8.39
C ASP A 141 3.89 -13.58 -7.03
N PRO A 142 3.59 -14.78 -6.50
CA PRO A 142 4.19 -15.28 -5.27
C PRO A 142 5.72 -15.29 -5.25
N GLN A 143 6.39 -15.45 -6.40
CA GLN A 143 7.85 -15.39 -6.46
C GLN A 143 8.38 -13.98 -6.21
N ILE A 144 7.64 -12.96 -6.67
CA ILE A 144 7.97 -11.56 -6.37
C ILE A 144 7.74 -11.28 -4.89
N TRP A 145 6.63 -11.75 -4.32
CA TRP A 145 6.31 -11.55 -2.90
C TRP A 145 7.32 -12.22 -1.96
N ALA A 146 7.88 -13.37 -2.35
CA ALA A 146 8.95 -14.02 -1.60
C ALA A 146 10.19 -13.13 -1.44
N GLY A 147 10.45 -12.22 -2.38
CA GLY A 147 11.50 -11.20 -2.28
C GLY A 147 11.27 -10.20 -1.14
N PHE A 148 10.03 -10.03 -0.70
CA PHE A 148 9.64 -9.23 0.47
C PHE A 148 9.61 -10.06 1.76
N GLY A 149 10.08 -11.32 1.72
CA GLY A 149 9.96 -12.26 2.85
C GLY A 149 8.56 -12.83 3.03
N TRP A 150 7.65 -12.59 2.09
CA TRP A 150 6.29 -13.12 2.13
C TRP A 150 6.22 -14.47 1.43
N HIS A 151 6.07 -15.54 2.21
CA HIS A 151 5.85 -16.88 1.70
C HIS A 151 4.37 -17.22 1.83
N THR A 152 3.70 -17.50 0.72
CA THR A 152 2.31 -17.99 0.74
C THR A 152 2.28 -19.26 1.58
N VAL A 153 1.70 -19.19 2.77
CA VAL A 153 1.42 -20.40 3.54
C VAL A 153 0.33 -21.12 2.77
N ALA A 154 0.64 -22.36 2.36
CA ALA A 154 -0.24 -23.24 1.60
C ALA A 154 -1.60 -23.43 2.29
#